data_AF-A0A820KY58-F1
#
_entry.id   AF-A0A820KY58-F1
#
_cell.length_a   1.000
_cell.length_b   1.000
_cell.length_c   1.000
_cell.angle_alpha   90.00
_cell.angle_beta   90.00
_cell.angle_gamma   90.00
#
_symmetry.space_group_name_H-M   'P 1'
#
loop_
_entity.id
_entity.type
_entity.pdbx_description
1 polymer ?
#
loop_
_entity_poly.entity_id
_entity_poly.type
_entity_poly.pdbx_seq_one_letter_code
_entity_poly.pdbx_strand_id
1 'polypeptide(L)'
;MQNVSYEIENRLLQMTFDHAEEKITSAPSSVSAAEKLLPSLDEAESGAFLFATTVTQSYIYFAYVGTIRAFLISNNNGDLIIDNKNRPQYFHTNSLHTIDNEDECRRLKNLDVDVNQVKHEGFDKNHSKFTRCIGKLSEKLLSSAASANDVNEARCNPLICEPKVSKCKLLPTDYALVMMTDKFYKMYLKTGIPENEIPSDFIRLFS
;
A
#
# COMPACT_ATOMS: atom_id res chain seq x y z
N MET A 1 -10.16 -16.23 -8.84
CA MET A 1 -9.32 -15.04 -8.57
C MET A 1 -8.46 -15.19 -7.31
N GLN A 2 -8.88 -15.91 -6.26
CA GLN A 2 -8.04 -16.20 -5.09
C GLN A 2 -6.70 -16.90 -5.41
N ASN A 3 -6.65 -17.82 -6.39
CA ASN A 3 -5.42 -18.56 -6.73
C ASN A 3 -4.23 -17.69 -7.19
N VAL A 4 -4.47 -16.53 -7.82
CA VAL A 4 -3.40 -15.69 -8.37
C VAL A 4 -2.70 -14.88 -7.27
N SER A 5 -3.42 -14.52 -6.20
CA SER A 5 -2.84 -13.75 -5.09
C SER A 5 -1.87 -14.58 -4.26
N TYR A 6 -2.21 -15.86 -4.03
CA TYR A 6 -1.30 -16.79 -3.37
C TYR A 6 -0.04 -17.02 -4.19
N GLU A 7 -0.10 -17.04 -5.52
CA GLU A 7 1.10 -17.21 -6.36
C GLU A 7 2.12 -16.08 -6.19
N ILE A 8 1.70 -14.82 -6.08
CA ILE A 8 2.63 -13.69 -5.93
C ILE A 8 3.29 -13.69 -4.55
N GLU A 9 2.51 -13.88 -3.48
CA GLU A 9 3.06 -13.95 -2.12
C GLU A 9 3.96 -15.17 -1.95
N ASN A 10 3.55 -16.33 -2.47
CA ASN A 10 4.37 -17.55 -2.46
C ASN A 10 5.64 -17.36 -3.29
N ARG A 11 5.60 -16.63 -4.41
CA ARG A 11 6.78 -16.36 -5.22
C ARG A 11 7.76 -15.43 -4.52
N LEU A 12 7.26 -14.39 -3.83
CA LEU A 12 8.10 -13.51 -3.02
C LEU A 12 8.73 -14.28 -1.85
N LEU A 13 7.94 -15.08 -1.13
CA LEU A 13 8.43 -16.00 -0.10
C LEU A 13 9.52 -16.93 -0.61
N GLN A 14 9.28 -17.58 -1.76
CA GLN A 14 10.24 -18.48 -2.37
C GLN A 14 11.54 -17.73 -2.72
N MET A 15 11.45 -16.54 -3.32
CA MET A 15 12.63 -15.73 -3.62
C MET A 15 13.39 -15.32 -2.36
N THR A 16 12.70 -14.99 -1.26
CA THR A 16 13.34 -14.69 0.02
C THR A 16 14.04 -15.91 0.61
N PHE A 17 13.44 -17.10 0.51
CA PHE A 17 14.07 -18.35 0.93
C PHE A 17 15.27 -18.73 0.07
N ASP A 18 15.16 -18.64 -1.25
CA ASP A 18 16.25 -18.92 -2.19
C ASP A 18 17.45 -17.99 -1.92
N HIS A 19 17.19 -16.70 -1.70
CA HIS A 19 18.22 -15.71 -1.33
C HIS A 19 18.82 -15.98 0.05
N ALA A 20 18.03 -16.45 1.02
CA ALA A 20 18.53 -16.84 2.34
C ALA A 20 19.43 -18.09 2.25
N GLU A 21 19.07 -19.08 1.44
CA GLU A 21 19.86 -20.28 1.19
C GLU A 21 21.20 -19.96 0.51
N GLU A 22 21.18 -19.08 -0.49
CA GLU A 22 22.39 -18.56 -1.15
C GLU A 22 23.31 -17.83 -0.15
N LYS A 23 22.75 -17.03 0.76
CA LYS A 23 23.53 -16.36 1.82
C LYS A 23 24.10 -17.33 2.85
N ILE A 24 23.39 -18.39 3.21
CA ILE A 24 23.89 -19.41 4.14
C ILE A 24 25.10 -20.13 3.54
N THR A 25 25.00 -20.51 2.27
CA THR A 25 26.00 -21.29 1.55
C THR A 25 27.25 -20.48 1.17
N SER A 26 27.11 -19.17 0.93
CA SER A 26 28.22 -18.27 0.55
C SER A 26 28.94 -17.61 1.74
N ALA A 27 28.33 -17.53 2.92
CA ALA A 27 28.91 -16.85 4.07
C ALA A 27 29.92 -17.72 4.87
N PRO A 28 30.97 -17.12 5.44
CA PRO A 28 32.00 -17.83 6.20
C PRO A 28 31.41 -18.67 7.35
N SER A 29 32.01 -19.84 7.60
CA SER A 29 31.55 -20.81 8.60
C SER A 29 31.68 -20.34 10.06
N SER A 30 32.37 -19.21 10.30
CA SER A 30 32.53 -18.58 11.61
C SER A 30 31.30 -17.78 12.08
N VAL A 31 30.37 -17.48 11.18
CA VAL A 31 29.12 -16.76 11.49
C VAL A 31 28.02 -17.79 11.73
N SER A 32 27.23 -17.62 12.79
CA SER A 32 26.15 -18.57 13.09
C SER A 32 25.08 -18.57 11.99
N ALA A 33 24.42 -19.70 11.77
CA ALA A 33 23.31 -19.79 10.81
C ALA A 33 22.19 -18.77 11.12
N ALA A 34 21.97 -18.45 12.40
CA ALA A 34 21.01 -17.44 12.84
C ALA A 34 21.38 -16.02 12.38
N GLU A 35 22.66 -15.64 12.53
CA GLU A 35 23.16 -14.33 12.06
C GLU A 35 23.13 -14.22 10.53
N LYS A 36 23.29 -15.33 9.81
CA LYS A 36 23.17 -15.36 8.34
C LYS A 36 21.73 -15.18 7.86
N LEU A 37 20.75 -15.65 8.65
CA LEU A 37 19.33 -15.61 8.32
C LEU A 37 18.62 -14.31 8.73
N LEU A 38 19.13 -13.61 9.74
CA LEU A 38 18.58 -12.36 10.26
C LEU A 38 18.21 -11.33 9.18
N PRO A 39 19.08 -11.02 8.18
CA PRO A 39 18.73 -10.05 7.13
C PRO A 39 17.56 -10.48 6.25
N SER A 40 17.44 -11.78 5.96
CA SER A 40 16.33 -12.31 5.15
C SER A 40 15.02 -12.35 5.94
N LEU A 41 15.10 -12.56 7.25
CA LEU A 41 13.95 -12.41 8.16
C LEU A 41 13.51 -10.94 8.24
N ASP A 42 14.44 -10.00 8.38
CA ASP A 42 14.12 -8.56 8.37
C ASP A 42 13.47 -8.13 7.04
N GLU A 43 13.93 -8.66 5.91
CA GLU A 43 13.33 -8.43 4.59
C GLU A 43 11.91 -9.02 4.50
N ALA A 44 11.72 -10.25 4.98
CA ALA A 44 10.42 -10.93 5.04
C ALA A 44 9.40 -10.20 5.94
N GLU A 45 9.87 -9.66 7.07
CA GLU A 45 9.07 -8.90 8.02
C GLU A 45 8.87 -7.44 7.59
N SER A 46 9.65 -6.96 6.63
CA SER A 46 9.47 -5.63 6.07
C SER A 46 8.12 -5.53 5.36
N GLY A 47 7.38 -4.47 5.67
CA GLY A 47 6.13 -4.14 5.00
C GLY A 47 6.35 -3.08 3.93
N ALA A 48 5.84 -3.32 2.72
CA ALA A 48 5.92 -2.37 1.63
C ALA A 48 4.52 -1.99 1.09
N PHE A 49 4.42 -0.78 0.58
CA PHE A 49 3.27 -0.30 -0.18
C PHE A 49 3.63 -0.19 -1.65
N LEU A 50 2.65 -0.42 -2.51
CA LEU A 50 2.81 -0.42 -3.95
C LEU A 50 1.85 0.57 -4.59
N PHE A 51 2.36 1.31 -5.57
CA PHE A 51 1.53 2.02 -6.53
C PHE A 51 2.16 1.81 -7.91
N ALA A 52 1.42 1.16 -8.80
CA ALA A 52 1.83 0.86 -10.15
C ALA A 52 0.85 1.48 -11.14
N THR A 53 1.37 2.00 -12.25
CA THR A 53 0.56 2.57 -13.32
C THR A 53 0.91 1.97 -14.66
N THR A 54 -0.09 1.89 -15.52
CA THR A 54 0.10 1.52 -16.92
C THR A 54 -0.71 2.47 -17.77
N VAL A 55 -0.04 3.12 -18.72
CA VAL A 55 -0.65 4.09 -19.63
C VAL A 55 -0.82 3.42 -20.99
N THR A 56 -2.03 3.54 -21.52
CA THR A 56 -2.40 3.16 -22.88
C THR A 56 -2.88 4.43 -23.61
N GLN A 57 -3.09 4.35 -24.93
CA GLN A 57 -3.45 5.53 -25.74
C GLN A 57 -4.61 6.36 -25.19
N SER A 58 -5.61 5.75 -24.56
CA SER A 58 -6.81 6.46 -24.07
C SER A 58 -7.13 6.22 -22.61
N TYR A 59 -6.33 5.41 -21.91
CA TYR A 59 -6.61 5.03 -20.54
C TYR A 59 -5.34 4.92 -19.72
N ILE A 60 -5.45 5.33 -18.47
CA ILE A 60 -4.48 5.02 -17.42
C ILE A 60 -5.11 4.02 -16.45
N TYR A 61 -4.35 2.99 -16.12
CA TYR A 61 -4.68 1.98 -15.13
C TYR A 61 -3.80 2.20 -13.90
N PHE A 62 -4.39 2.09 -12.72
CA PHE A 62 -3.72 2.19 -11.43
C PHE A 62 -3.93 0.89 -10.69
N ALA A 63 -2.88 0.32 -10.13
CA ALA A 63 -2.93 -0.79 -9.19
C ALA A 63 -2.18 -0.39 -7.92
N TYR A 64 -2.85 -0.46 -6.77
CA TYR A 64 -2.26 0.06 -5.53
C TYR A 64 -2.55 -0.79 -4.31
N VAL A 65 -1.61 -0.80 -3.38
CA VAL A 65 -1.63 -1.49 -2.08
C VAL A 65 -1.06 -0.54 -1.03
N GLY A 66 -1.85 -0.18 -0.02
CA GLY A 66 -1.39 0.56 1.15
C GLY A 66 -1.91 2.00 1.19
N THR A 67 -1.06 2.90 1.68
CA THR A 67 -1.45 4.30 1.96
C THR A 67 -0.74 5.34 1.07
N ILE A 68 -0.13 4.91 -0.04
CA ILE A 68 0.39 5.87 -1.03
C ILE A 68 -0.78 6.67 -1.59
N ARG A 69 -0.66 8.00 -1.66
CA ARG A 69 -1.65 8.88 -2.28
C ARG A 69 -1.17 9.24 -3.66
N ALA A 70 -2.06 9.16 -4.65
CA ALA A 70 -1.75 9.57 -6.00
C ALA A 70 -2.85 10.44 -6.61
N PHE A 71 -2.40 11.52 -7.24
CA PHE A 71 -3.24 12.53 -7.87
C PHE A 71 -2.87 12.60 -9.34
N LEU A 72 -3.85 12.38 -10.22
CA LEU A 72 -3.70 12.65 -11.64
C LEU A 72 -4.23 14.05 -11.91
N ILE A 73 -3.37 14.94 -12.38
CA ILE A 73 -3.68 16.37 -12.53
C ILE A 73 -3.57 16.72 -14.00
N SER A 74 -4.65 17.26 -14.57
CA SER A 74 -4.63 17.71 -15.97
C SER A 74 -4.02 19.10 -16.06
N ASN A 75 -3.09 19.28 -16.99
CA ASN A 75 -2.47 20.56 -17.31
C ASN A 75 -2.55 20.83 -18.82
N ASN A 76 -2.36 22.09 -19.18
CA ASN A 76 -2.31 22.55 -20.56
C ASN A 76 -1.11 23.49 -20.69
N ASN A 77 -0.06 23.05 -21.41
CA ASN A 77 1.18 23.82 -21.58
C ASN A 77 1.85 24.27 -20.25
N GLY A 78 1.79 23.43 -19.22
CA GLY A 78 2.35 23.74 -17.88
C GLY A 78 1.37 24.43 -16.92
N ASP A 79 0.27 24.98 -17.42
CA ASP A 79 -0.76 25.58 -16.57
C ASP A 79 -1.78 24.54 -16.11
N LEU A 80 -2.15 24.59 -14.83
CA LEU A 80 -3.19 23.74 -14.26
C LEU A 80 -4.53 24.03 -14.95
N ILE A 81 -5.22 23.00 -15.44
CA ILE A 81 -6.58 23.18 -15.93
C ILE A 81 -7.50 23.36 -14.72
N ILE A 82 -8.24 24.46 -14.71
CA ILE A 82 -9.12 24.83 -13.61
C ILE A 82 -10.58 24.49 -13.97
N ASP A 83 -11.36 23.97 -13.01
CA ASP A 83 -12.79 23.72 -13.14
C ASP A 83 -13.62 25.01 -12.99
N ASN A 84 -14.93 24.94 -13.24
CA ASN A 84 -15.85 26.09 -13.10
C ASN A 84 -15.97 26.62 -11.66
N LYS A 85 -15.33 25.96 -10.68
CA LYS A 85 -15.28 26.37 -9.26
C LYS A 85 -13.90 26.93 -8.89
N ASN A 86 -13.08 27.28 -9.89
CA ASN A 86 -11.73 27.79 -9.72
C ASN A 86 -10.76 26.82 -9.02
N ARG A 87 -10.96 25.50 -9.19
CA ARG A 87 -10.08 24.46 -8.62
C ARG A 87 -9.36 23.68 -9.69
N PRO A 88 -8.10 23.29 -9.49
CA PRO A 88 -7.39 22.41 -10.41
C PRO A 88 -8.20 21.12 -10.65
N GLN A 89 -8.33 20.72 -11.91
CA GLN A 89 -8.92 19.44 -12.26
C GLN A 89 -7.91 18.34 -11.91
N TYR A 90 -8.11 17.70 -10.77
CA TYR A 90 -7.37 16.52 -10.35
C TYR A 90 -8.29 15.39 -9.94
N PHE A 91 -7.83 14.17 -10.16
CA PHE A 91 -8.51 12.95 -9.73
C PHE A 91 -7.69 12.31 -8.62
N HIS A 92 -8.30 12.14 -7.44
CA HIS A 92 -7.72 11.27 -6.43
C HIS A 92 -7.87 9.84 -6.93
N THR A 93 -6.75 9.22 -7.27
CA THR A 93 -6.75 7.97 -8.05
C THR A 93 -7.06 6.76 -7.17
N ASN A 94 -6.96 6.90 -5.85
CA ASN A 94 -7.02 5.78 -4.94
C ASN A 94 -7.66 6.12 -3.58
N SER A 95 -8.40 5.17 -3.01
CA SER A 95 -8.81 5.21 -1.59
C SER A 95 -7.73 4.54 -0.75
N LEU A 96 -7.30 5.14 0.35
CA LEU A 96 -6.26 4.53 1.18
C LEU A 96 -6.73 3.22 1.82
N HIS A 97 -5.83 2.24 1.92
CA HIS A 97 -6.10 0.99 2.62
C HIS A 97 -5.83 1.14 4.11
N THR A 98 -6.74 1.80 4.82
CA THR A 98 -6.67 2.04 6.28
C THR A 98 -7.97 1.65 6.98
N ILE A 99 -7.93 1.55 8.31
CA ILE A 99 -9.10 1.31 9.16
C ILE A 99 -10.11 2.48 9.18
N ASP A 100 -9.78 3.61 8.57
CA ASP A 100 -10.69 4.74 8.39
C ASP A 100 -11.45 4.66 7.07
N ASN A 101 -11.02 3.79 6.15
CA ASN A 101 -11.72 3.52 4.91
C ASN A 101 -12.91 2.59 5.17
N GLU A 102 -14.11 3.05 4.87
CA GLU A 102 -15.35 2.28 5.07
C GLU A 102 -15.40 0.98 4.29
N ASP A 103 -14.87 0.94 3.06
CA ASP A 103 -14.82 -0.29 2.25
C ASP A 103 -13.93 -1.35 2.91
N GLU A 104 -12.78 -0.93 3.44
CA GLU A 104 -11.88 -1.82 4.17
C GLU A 104 -12.48 -2.25 5.51
N CYS A 105 -13.20 -1.36 6.21
CA CYS A 105 -13.95 -1.73 7.41
C CYS A 105 -15.02 -2.77 7.10
N ARG A 106 -15.77 -2.61 6.00
CA ARG A 106 -16.77 -3.61 5.57
C ARG A 106 -16.09 -4.94 5.25
N ARG A 107 -14.95 -4.92 4.53
CA ARG A 107 -14.15 -6.13 4.26
C ARG A 107 -13.75 -6.84 5.55
N LEU A 108 -13.18 -6.10 6.51
CA LEU A 108 -12.73 -6.67 7.79
C LEU A 108 -13.89 -7.22 8.62
N LYS A 109 -15.04 -6.53 8.68
CA LYS A 109 -16.24 -7.04 9.36
C LYS A 109 -16.75 -8.33 8.74
N ASN A 110 -16.67 -8.49 7.42
CA ASN A 110 -17.04 -9.73 6.73
C ASN A 110 -16.08 -10.90 7.04
N LEU A 111 -14.94 -10.61 7.66
CA LEU A 111 -13.98 -11.58 8.18
C LEU A 111 -14.10 -11.73 9.71
N ASP A 112 -15.18 -11.26 10.31
CA ASP A 112 -15.41 -11.33 11.76
C ASP A 112 -14.34 -10.59 12.61
N VAL A 113 -13.65 -9.62 12.01
CA VAL A 113 -12.66 -8.77 12.70
C VAL A 113 -13.35 -7.63 13.45
N ASP A 114 -13.03 -7.45 14.74
CA ASP A 114 -13.47 -6.30 15.51
C ASP A 114 -12.73 -5.02 15.06
N VAL A 115 -13.37 -4.26 14.18
CA VAL A 115 -12.87 -2.99 13.66
C VAL A 115 -12.63 -1.96 14.78
N ASN A 116 -13.40 -1.98 15.87
CA ASN A 116 -13.20 -1.04 16.97
C ASN A 116 -11.92 -1.37 17.73
N GLN A 117 -11.70 -2.66 18.02
CA GLN A 117 -10.45 -3.12 18.63
C GLN A 117 -9.25 -2.72 17.75
N VAL A 118 -9.29 -3.02 16.44
CA VAL A 118 -8.21 -2.66 15.51
C VAL A 118 -8.00 -1.14 15.41
N LYS A 119 -9.04 -0.32 15.55
CA LYS A 119 -8.88 1.15 15.59
C LYS A 119 -8.08 1.63 16.79
N HIS A 120 -8.21 0.96 17.93
CA HIS A 120 -7.51 1.28 19.16
C HIS A 120 -6.10 0.65 19.22
N GLU A 121 -6.00 -0.63 18.88
CA GLU A 121 -4.81 -1.45 19.09
C GLU A 121 -3.94 -1.59 17.82
N GLY A 122 -4.48 -1.33 16.63
CA GLY A 122 -3.81 -1.62 15.36
C GLY A 122 -3.67 -3.12 15.08
N PHE A 123 -3.00 -3.47 13.99
CA PHE A 123 -2.79 -4.87 13.57
C PHE A 123 -1.50 -5.49 14.11
N ASP A 124 -0.54 -4.67 14.55
CA ASP A 124 0.77 -5.13 15.03
C ASP A 124 1.22 -4.33 16.26
N LYS A 125 2.37 -4.72 16.83
CA LYS A 125 2.99 -4.05 17.98
C LYS A 125 3.33 -2.58 17.72
N ASN A 126 3.36 -2.17 16.45
CA ASN A 126 3.59 -0.78 16.03
C ASN A 126 2.27 -0.01 15.89
N HIS A 127 1.14 -0.59 16.31
CA HIS A 127 -0.20 -0.02 16.17
C HIS A 127 -0.52 0.38 14.73
N SER A 128 -0.07 -0.43 13.76
CA SER A 128 -0.33 -0.17 12.34
C SER A 128 -1.83 -0.20 12.03
N LYS A 129 -2.28 0.79 11.25
CA LYS A 129 -3.69 0.96 10.87
C LYS A 129 -3.95 0.76 9.38
N PHE A 130 -2.93 0.30 8.64
CA PHE A 130 -3.10 -0.07 7.25
C PHE A 130 -3.70 -1.47 7.17
N THR A 131 -4.54 -1.70 6.17
CA THR A 131 -5.31 -2.95 6.01
C THR A 131 -4.79 -3.80 4.86
N ARG A 132 -3.86 -3.26 4.05
CA ARG A 132 -3.18 -3.98 2.98
C ARG A 132 -1.71 -3.58 2.87
N CYS A 133 -0.83 -4.55 2.70
CA CYS A 133 0.60 -4.35 2.42
C CYS A 133 1.20 -5.58 1.73
N ILE A 134 2.37 -5.39 1.12
CA ILE A 134 3.25 -6.46 0.65
C ILE A 134 4.22 -6.80 1.79
N GLY A 135 4.64 -8.07 1.92
CA GLY A 135 5.47 -8.53 3.04
C GLY A 135 4.67 -8.67 4.33
N LYS A 136 5.30 -8.40 5.50
CA LYS A 136 4.71 -8.57 6.83
C LYS A 136 4.32 -10.03 7.12
N LEU A 137 5.27 -10.92 6.88
CA LEU A 137 5.00 -12.36 6.85
C LEU A 137 4.54 -12.93 8.18
N SER A 138 5.10 -12.51 9.31
CA SER A 138 4.64 -12.98 10.62
C SER A 138 3.16 -12.67 10.85
N GLU A 139 2.70 -11.45 10.58
CA GLU A 139 1.29 -11.07 10.78
C GLU A 139 0.34 -11.81 9.82
N LYS A 140 0.81 -12.10 8.61
CA LYS A 140 0.05 -12.86 7.61
C LYS A 140 -0.03 -14.36 7.88
N LEU A 141 1.02 -14.94 8.45
CA LEU A 141 1.10 -16.36 8.79
C LEU A 141 0.44 -16.66 10.15
N LEU A 142 0.61 -15.79 11.15
CA LEU A 142 0.01 -15.95 12.48
C LEU A 142 -1.53 -15.93 12.42
N SER A 143 -2.11 -15.11 11.56
CA SER A 143 -3.57 -15.11 11.33
C SER A 143 -4.08 -16.37 10.63
N SER A 144 -3.22 -17.10 9.92
CA SER A 144 -3.56 -18.41 9.31
C SER A 144 -3.30 -19.62 10.22
N ALA A 145 -2.48 -19.45 11.26
CA ALA A 145 -2.12 -20.47 12.23
C ALA A 145 -2.97 -20.44 13.52
N ALA A 146 -3.87 -19.45 13.65
CA ALA A 146 -4.77 -19.26 14.80
C ALA A 146 -5.87 -20.34 14.94
N SER A 147 -5.67 -21.55 14.41
CA SER A 147 -6.55 -22.71 14.64
C SER A 147 -6.18 -23.48 15.92
N ALA A 148 -5.53 -22.87 16.92
CA ALA A 148 -5.00 -23.62 18.05
C ALA A 148 -4.95 -22.92 19.42
N ASN A 149 -5.71 -21.86 19.72
CA ASN A 149 -6.43 -21.75 21.02
C ASN A 149 -6.96 -20.37 21.46
N ASP A 150 -6.63 -19.22 20.88
CA ASP A 150 -7.31 -17.97 21.30
C ASP A 150 -7.01 -16.78 20.38
N VAL A 151 -7.98 -15.86 20.33
CA VAL A 151 -8.10 -14.60 19.58
C VAL A 151 -8.73 -14.74 18.17
N ASN A 152 -10.06 -14.64 18.15
CA ASN A 152 -10.95 -14.32 17.02
C ASN A 152 -10.57 -14.93 15.67
N GLU A 153 -11.24 -16.04 15.34
CA GLU A 153 -11.21 -16.75 14.05
C GLU A 153 -11.63 -15.87 12.87
N ALA A 154 -10.73 -14.98 12.42
CA ALA A 154 -10.91 -14.40 11.11
C ALA A 154 -10.81 -15.54 10.07
N ARG A 155 -11.89 -15.77 9.30
CA ARG A 155 -11.96 -16.85 8.29
C ARG A 155 -10.80 -16.82 7.29
N CYS A 156 -10.17 -15.66 7.13
CA CYS A 156 -8.89 -15.50 6.44
C CYS A 156 -8.11 -14.31 7.02
N ASN A 157 -6.85 -14.19 6.61
CA ASN A 157 -5.94 -13.14 7.04
C ASN A 157 -6.51 -11.71 6.78
N PRO A 158 -6.63 -10.85 7.81
CA PRO A 158 -7.17 -9.51 7.68
C PRO A 158 -6.24 -8.54 6.91
N LEU A 159 -4.94 -8.80 6.93
CA LEU A 159 -3.90 -8.01 6.25
C LEU A 159 -3.50 -8.67 4.93
N ILE A 160 -4.06 -8.16 3.82
CA ILE A 160 -3.88 -8.76 2.48
C ILE A 160 -2.94 -7.95 1.60
N CYS A 161 -2.41 -8.55 0.53
CA CYS A 161 -1.61 -7.84 -0.48
C CYS A 161 -2.38 -7.49 -1.76
N GLU A 162 -3.66 -7.91 -1.89
CA GLU A 162 -4.39 -7.76 -3.14
C GLU A 162 -4.53 -6.27 -3.52
N PRO A 163 -4.11 -5.86 -4.73
CA PRO A 163 -4.21 -4.48 -5.16
C PRO A 163 -5.66 -4.11 -5.47
N LYS A 164 -6.04 -2.87 -5.18
CA LYS A 164 -7.24 -2.28 -5.78
C LYS A 164 -6.85 -1.69 -7.13
N VAL A 165 -7.64 -2.00 -8.16
CA VAL A 165 -7.38 -1.57 -9.53
C VAL A 165 -8.41 -0.52 -9.95
N SER A 166 -7.93 0.62 -10.42
CA SER A 166 -8.74 1.73 -10.92
C SER A 166 -8.39 1.99 -12.39
N LYS A 167 -9.37 2.44 -13.17
CA LYS A 167 -9.21 2.82 -14.57
C LYS A 167 -9.74 4.23 -14.77
N CYS A 168 -8.98 5.08 -15.45
CA CYS A 168 -9.40 6.42 -15.84
C CYS A 168 -9.19 6.63 -17.35
N LYS A 169 -10.15 7.28 -18.00
CA LYS A 169 -10.03 7.68 -19.42
C LYS A 169 -9.23 8.97 -19.48
N LEU A 170 -8.20 8.99 -20.32
CA LEU A 170 -7.41 10.19 -20.59
C LEU A 170 -8.10 11.04 -21.65
N LEU A 171 -8.20 12.35 -21.38
CA LEU A 171 -8.58 13.36 -22.37
C LEU A 171 -7.33 13.75 -23.19
N PRO A 172 -7.49 14.35 -24.37
CA PRO A 172 -6.36 14.82 -25.16
C PRO A 172 -5.77 16.11 -24.57
N THR A 173 -5.14 15.99 -23.41
CA THR A 173 -4.45 17.06 -22.67
C THR A 173 -3.23 16.48 -21.98
N ASP A 174 -2.33 17.34 -21.52
CA ASP A 174 -1.19 16.93 -20.73
C ASP A 174 -1.62 16.55 -19.30
N TYR A 175 -0.86 15.65 -18.68
CA TYR A 175 -1.11 15.21 -17.31
C TYR A 175 0.18 15.12 -16.50
N ALA A 176 0.08 15.50 -15.24
CA ALA A 176 1.08 15.20 -14.22
C ALA A 176 0.51 14.18 -13.23
N LEU A 177 1.28 13.12 -12.95
CA LEU A 177 0.98 12.17 -11.89
C LEU A 177 1.83 12.50 -10.67
N VAL A 178 1.18 12.96 -9.61
CA VAL A 178 1.84 13.23 -8.32
C VAL A 178 1.59 12.05 -7.40
N MET A 179 2.66 11.44 -6.91
CA MET A 179 2.61 10.36 -5.93
C MET A 179 3.34 10.79 -4.66
N MET A 180 2.74 10.51 -3.51
CA MET A 180 3.37 10.81 -2.22
C MET A 180 2.96 9.81 -1.15
N THR A 181 3.84 9.63 -0.18
CA THR A 181 3.53 8.80 0.99
C THR A 181 2.55 9.51 1.91
N ASP A 182 1.72 8.75 2.64
CA ASP A 182 0.78 9.34 3.60
C ASP A 182 1.50 10.16 4.70
N LYS A 183 2.72 9.76 5.08
CA LYS A 183 3.54 10.50 6.03
C LYS A 183 3.90 11.89 5.50
N PHE A 184 4.35 11.97 4.24
CA PHE A 184 4.65 13.25 3.61
C PHE A 184 3.40 14.11 3.48
N TYR A 185 2.29 13.54 3.03
CA TYR A 185 1.01 14.24 2.90
C TYR A 185 0.52 14.82 4.24
N LYS A 186 0.55 14.02 5.31
CA LYS A 186 0.18 14.47 6.67
C LYS A 186 1.13 15.54 7.21
N MET A 187 2.41 15.48 6.86
CA MET A 187 3.36 16.54 7.19
C MET A 187 3.04 17.83 6.42
N TYR A 188 2.70 17.70 5.14
CA TYR A 188 2.32 18.83 4.29
C TYR A 188 1.05 19.53 4.78
N LEU A 189 0.04 18.77 5.21
CA LEU A 189 -1.18 19.34 5.81
C LEU A 189 -0.90 20.23 7.03
N LYS A 190 0.19 19.98 7.77
CA LYS A 190 0.56 20.78 8.94
C LYS A 190 1.14 22.16 8.58
N THR A 191 1.45 22.43 7.31
CA THR A 191 1.92 23.76 6.88
C THR A 191 0.77 24.77 6.78
N GLY A 192 -0.49 24.32 6.91
CA GLY A 192 -1.69 25.16 6.82
C GLY A 192 -2.30 25.23 5.42
N ILE A 193 -1.73 24.52 4.44
CA ILE A 193 -2.29 24.44 3.09
C ILE A 193 -3.58 23.59 3.11
N PRO A 194 -4.70 24.10 2.55
CA PRO A 194 -5.93 23.34 2.45
C PRO A 194 -5.74 22.01 1.71
N GLU A 195 -6.40 20.95 2.18
CA GLU A 195 -6.24 19.59 1.63
C GLU A 195 -6.48 19.51 0.12
N ASN A 196 -7.43 20.31 -0.38
CA ASN A 196 -7.80 20.39 -1.78
C ASN A 196 -6.81 21.19 -2.65
N GLU A 197 -5.87 21.91 -2.05
CA GLU A 197 -4.87 22.73 -2.74
C GLU A 197 -3.49 22.07 -2.80
N ILE A 198 -3.25 21.05 -1.96
CA ILE A 198 -1.99 20.31 -1.91
C ILE A 198 -1.53 19.81 -3.28
N PRO A 199 -2.37 19.18 -4.12
CA PRO A 199 -1.89 18.65 -5.40
C PRO A 199 -1.39 19.76 -6.34
N SER A 200 -2.09 20.90 -6.38
CA SER A 200 -1.68 22.05 -7.19
C SER A 200 -0.46 22.77 -6.65
N ASP A 201 -0.39 22.94 -5.33
CA ASP A 201 0.75 23.59 -4.70
C ASP A 201 2.02 22.75 -4.91
N PHE A 202 1.89 21.43 -4.84
CA PHE A 202 2.98 20.52 -5.16
C PHE A 202 3.45 20.66 -6.61
N ILE A 203 2.56 20.74 -7.60
CA ILE A 203 2.98 20.98 -8.99
C ILE A 203 3.77 22.28 -9.13
N ARG A 204 3.30 23.37 -8.51
CA ARG A 204 3.96 24.68 -8.56
C ARG A 204 5.38 24.66 -8.01
N LEU A 205 5.69 23.75 -7.08
CA LEU A 205 7.04 23.60 -6.53
C LEU A 205 8.02 22.92 -7.51
N PHE A 206 7.52 22.23 -8.55
CA PHE A 206 8.33 21.45 -9.49
C PHE A 206 8.17 21.88 -10.95
N SER A 207 7.41 22.95 -11.22
CA SER A 207 7.27 23.64 -12.50
C SER A 207 8.13 24.90 -12.54
#